data_AF-A0A382IQI4-F1
#
_entry.id   AF-A0A382IQI4-F1
#
_cell.length_a   1.000
_cell.length_b   1.000
_cell.length_c   1.000
_cell.angle_alpha   90.00
_cell.angle_beta   90.00
_cell.angle_gamma   90.00
#
_symmetry.space_group_name_H-M   'P 1'
#
loop_
_entity.id
_entity.type
_entity.pdbx_description
1 polymer ?
#
loop_
_entity_poly.entity_id
_entity_poly.type
_entity_poly.pdbx_seq_one_letter_code
_entity_poly.pdbx_strand_id
1 'polypeptide(L)' 'VGISKIWIYGESTGGVVSTATLELLAKARTIGDTVEVVVHGDASAVAAELGEHGASTVLSVGELG' A
#
# COMPACT_ATOMS: atom_id res chain seq x y z
N VAL A 1 7.29 9.96 20.98
CA VAL A 1 7.72 8.78 20.20
C VAL A 1 6.66 8.54 19.14
N GLY A 2 7.03 8.46 17.86
CA GLY A 2 6.09 8.28 16.73
C GLY A 2 6.03 6.83 16.25
N ILE A 3 5.16 6.52 15.30
CA ILE A 3 5.14 5.21 14.63
C ILE A 3 6.17 5.24 13.50
N SER A 4 7.27 4.51 13.65
CA SER A 4 8.36 4.53 12.65
C SER A 4 7.96 3.93 11.30
N LYS A 5 7.08 2.93 11.29
CA LYS A 5 6.64 2.29 10.05
C LYS A 5 5.23 1.72 10.17
N ILE A 6 4.42 1.91 9.13
CA ILE A 6 3.11 1.30 8.99
C ILE A 6 3.09 0.42 7.74
N TRP A 7 2.59 -0.80 7.89
CA TRP A 7 2.30 -1.70 6.77
C TRP A 7 0.81 -1.76 6.54
N ILE A 8 0.40 -1.57 5.28
CA ILE A 8 -0.99 -1.71 4.84
C ILE A 8 -1.05 -2.88 3.87
N TYR A 9 -2.05 -3.73 4.03
CA TYR A 9 -2.42 -4.67 2.97
C TYR A 9 -3.15 -3.90 1.86
N GLY A 10 -2.56 -3.90 0.67
CA GLY A 10 -3.10 -3.24 -0.51
C GLY A 10 -4.05 -4.16 -1.25
N GLU A 11 -5.34 -4.03 -0.96
CA GLU A 11 -6.38 -4.75 -1.67
C GLU A 11 -6.56 -4.14 -3.06
N SER A 12 -6.60 -5.00 -4.09
CA SER A 12 -6.87 -4.57 -5.45
C SER A 12 -7.67 -5.63 -6.21
N THR A 13 -8.39 -5.21 -7.23
CA THR A 13 -9.11 -6.11 -8.13
C THR A 13 -8.96 -5.62 -9.56
N GLY A 14 -8.52 -6.50 -10.46
CA GLY A 14 -8.31 -6.14 -11.87
C GLY A 14 -7.26 -5.03 -12.08
N GLY A 15 -6.27 -4.91 -11.18
CA GLY A 15 -5.26 -3.86 -11.24
C GLY A 15 -5.71 -2.49 -10.71
N VAL A 16 -6.89 -2.41 -10.08
CA VAL A 16 -7.39 -1.18 -9.46
C VAL A 16 -7.34 -1.33 -7.94
N VAL A 17 -6.72 -0.38 -7.26
CA VAL A 17 -6.63 -0.37 -5.80
C VAL A 17 -8.00 -0.06 -5.20
N SER A 18 -8.35 -0.71 -4.09
CA SER A 18 -9.60 -0.42 -3.40
C SER A 18 -9.56 0.98 -2.76
N THR A 19 -10.70 1.69 -2.79
CA THR A 19 -10.80 3.00 -2.12
C THR A 19 -10.44 2.91 -0.64
N ALA A 20 -10.79 1.79 0.02
CA ALA A 20 -10.44 1.56 1.42
C ALA A 20 -8.92 1.54 1.65
N THR A 21 -8.14 0.90 0.77
CA THR A 21 -6.66 0.94 0.84
C THR A 21 -6.13 2.37 0.70
N LEU A 22 -6.69 3.17 -0.22
CA LEU A 22 -6.26 4.57 -0.41
C LEU A 22 -6.58 5.44 0.82
N GLU A 23 -7.74 5.25 1.45
CA GLU A 23 -8.12 5.94 2.68
C GLU A 23 -7.21 5.55 3.86
N LEU A 24 -6.87 4.27 4.00
CA LEU A 24 -5.90 3.80 4.99
C LEU A 24 -4.53 4.43 4.77
N LEU A 25 -4.06 4.52 3.52
CA LEU A 25 -2.78 5.14 3.17
C LEU A 25 -2.77 6.64 3.52
N ALA A 26 -3.85 7.34 3.17
CA ALA A 26 -4.04 8.75 3.49
C ALA A 26 -4.07 9.00 5.00
N LYS A 27 -4.59 8.06 5.80
CA LYS A 27 -4.54 8.16 7.26
C LYS A 27 -3.16 7.81 7.81
N ALA A 28 -2.53 6.74 7.32
CA ALA A 28 -1.24 6.25 7.79
C ALA A 28 -0.14 7.32 7.68
N ARG A 29 -0.10 8.08 6.58
CA ARG A 29 0.86 9.20 6.42
C ARG A 29 0.73 10.30 7.47
N THR A 30 -0.40 10.39 8.19
CA THR A 30 -0.60 11.39 9.25
C THR A 30 -0.06 10.96 10.61
N ILE A 31 0.26 9.67 10.77
CA ILE A 31 0.62 9.07 12.06
C ILE A 31 1.93 8.26 12.02
N GLY A 32 2.44 7.93 10.83
CA GLY A 32 3.66 7.15 10.64
C GLY A 32 4.72 7.85 9.81
N ASP A 33 5.99 7.59 10.11
CA ASP A 33 7.14 8.18 9.41
C ASP A 33 7.33 7.57 8.01
N THR A 34 6.99 6.29 7.84
CA THR A 34 7.07 5.55 6.57
C THR A 34 5.86 4.65 6.43
N VAL A 35 5.29 4.59 5.23
CA VAL A 35 4.16 3.72 4.93
C VAL A 35 4.53 2.81 3.77
N GLU A 36 4.46 1.51 3.97
CA GLU A 36 4.72 0.50 2.94
C GLU A 36 3.44 -0.29 2.69
N VAL A 37 3.22 -0.69 1.44
CA VAL A 37 2.03 -1.44 1.04
C VAL A 37 2.45 -2.84 0.64
N VAL A 38 1.79 -3.85 1.20
CA VAL A 38 1.98 -5.26 0.86
C VAL A 38 0.81 -5.70 -0.01
N VAL A 39 1.07 -6.22 -1.21
CA VAL A 39 0.06 -6.66 -2.16
C VAL A 39 0.24 -8.13 -2.51
N HIS A 40 -0.87 -8.81 -2.81
CA HIS A 40 -0.86 -10.12 -3.45
C HIS A 40 -0.70 -9.97 -4.96
N GLY A 41 -0.06 -10.94 -5.62
CA GLY A 41 0.16 -10.89 -7.07
C GLY A 41 1.14 -9.79 -7.50
N ASP A 42 1.04 -9.34 -8.75
CA ASP A 42 1.98 -8.37 -9.33
C ASP A 42 1.72 -6.93 -8.85
N ALA A 43 2.69 -6.37 -8.11
CA ALA A 43 2.66 -4.98 -7.66
C ALA A 43 2.78 -3.96 -8.79
N SER A 44 3.32 -4.34 -9.96
CA SER A 44 3.54 -3.40 -11.08
C SER A 44 2.25 -2.74 -11.55
N ALA A 45 1.11 -3.44 -11.42
CA ALA A 45 -0.21 -2.96 -11.82
C ALA A 45 -0.73 -1.80 -10.95
N VAL A 46 -0.29 -1.71 -9.69
CA VAL A 46 -0.86 -0.79 -8.68
C VAL A 46 0.19 0.15 -8.05
N ALA A 47 1.48 -0.06 -8.32
CA ALA A 47 2.56 0.66 -7.67
C ALA A 47 2.51 2.18 -7.90
N ALA A 48 2.13 2.62 -9.10
CA ALA A 48 2.01 4.04 -9.43
C ALA A 48 0.93 4.73 -8.57
N GLU A 49 -0.28 4.18 -8.56
CA GLU A 49 -1.41 4.70 -7.77
C GLU A 49 -1.08 4.72 -6.27
N LEU A 50 -0.55 3.62 -5.73
CA LEU A 50 -0.17 3.55 -4.32
C LEU A 50 0.93 4.58 -3.97
N GLY A 51 1.90 4.79 -4.87
CA GLY A 51 2.94 5.79 -4.69
C GLY A 51 2.39 7.22 -4.64
N GLU A 52 1.46 7.58 -5.53
CA GLU A 52 0.78 8.89 -5.54
C GLU A 52 0.01 9.16 -4.24
N HIS A 53 -0.50 8.11 -3.59
CA HIS A 53 -1.24 8.21 -2.34
C HIS A 53 -0.36 8.08 -1.08
N GLY A 54 0.96 7.95 -1.22
CA GLY A 54 1.92 8.04 -0.12
C GLY A 54 2.60 6.73 0.30
N ALA A 55 2.52 5.67 -0.51
CA ALA A 55 3.31 4.48 -0.29
C ALA A 55 4.78 4.77 -0.61
N SER A 56 5.67 4.52 0.34
CA SER A 56 7.12 4.63 0.18
C SER A 56 7.70 3.42 -0.55
N THR A 57 7.12 2.25 -0.35
CA THR A 57 7.49 0.98 -1.00
C THR A 57 6.23 0.15 -1.21
N VAL A 58 6.14 -0.54 -2.35
CA VAL A 58 5.12 -1.56 -2.60
C VAL A 58 5.81 -2.93 -2.68
N LEU A 59 5.47 -3.81 -1.74
CA LEU A 59 6.02 -5.16 -1.59
C LEU A 59 5.02 -6.15 -2.17
N SER A 60 5.42 -6.90 -3.19
CA SER A 60 4.64 -8.03 -3.70
C SER A 60 5.02 -9.29 -2.94
N VAL A 61 4.02 -10.06 -2.49
CA VAL A 61 4.24 -11.42 -1.98
C VAL A 61 4.15 -12.49 -3.07
N GLY A 62 3.94 -12.09 -4.33
CA GLY A 62 3.72 -12.98 -5.46
C GLY A 62 2.40 -13.75 -5.40
N GLU A 63 2.31 -14.80 -6.20
CA GLU A 63 1.21 -15.76 -6.17
C GLU A 63 1.34 -16.69 -4.94
N LEU A 64 0.22 -16.95 -4.26
CA LEU A 64 0.20 -17.76 -3.03
C LEU A 64 -0.32 -19.19 -3.21
N GLY A 65 -0.66 -19.59 -4.44
CA GLY A 65 -1.10 -20.94 -4.79
C GLY A 65 -2.53 -21.03 -5.31
#